data_AF-A0A538M572-F1
#
_entry.id   AF-A0A538M572-F1
#
_cell.length_a   1.000
_cell.length_b   1.000
_cell.length_c   1.000
_cell.angle_alpha   90.00
_cell.angle_beta   90.00
_cell.angle_gamma   90.00
#
_symmetry.space_group_name_H-M   'P 1'
#
loop_
_entity.id
_entity.type
_entity.pdbx_description
1 polymer ?
#
loop_
_entity_poly.entity_id
_entity_poly.type
_entity_poly.pdbx_seq_one_letter_code
_entity_poly.pdbx_strand_id
1 'polypeptide(L)'
;MRGKSLLPGLFDCHIHLMGRYEDDELTLTHRPFSYAFYATPANLRTTLALGITTVRDAGGADLGLKRAVEDGVIPGPRMQIAVTMLSQTGGHNDPWLPSGGTSVEWGVGYPGFPMVGATGSTAFGPRCARSSARVRT
;
A
#
# COMPACT_ATOMS: atom_id res chain seq x y z
N MET A 1 26.27 23.73 14.46
CA MET A 1 25.60 23.99 13.17
C MET A 1 25.63 25.49 12.84
N ARG A 2 26.78 26.05 12.40
CA ARG A 2 26.83 27.44 11.89
C ARG A 2 26.69 27.40 10.37
N GLY A 3 25.91 28.31 9.79
CA GLY A 3 25.71 28.42 8.33
C GLY A 3 24.73 27.41 7.71
N LYS A 4 23.87 26.75 8.50
CA LYS A 4 22.79 25.88 7.99
C LYS A 4 21.43 26.41 8.47
N SER A 5 20.42 26.29 7.63
CA SER A 5 19.02 26.59 7.99
C SER A 5 18.35 25.36 8.62
N LEU A 6 17.42 25.58 9.54
CA LEU A 6 16.54 24.55 10.08
C LEU A 6 15.18 24.65 9.39
N LEU A 7 14.66 23.51 8.96
CA LEU A 7 13.32 23.37 8.39
C LEU A 7 12.53 22.36 9.23
N PRO A 8 11.19 22.44 9.23
CA PRO A 8 10.37 21.34 9.71
C PRO A 8 10.63 20.09 8.88
N GLY A 9 10.34 18.92 9.44
CA GLY A 9 10.42 17.66 8.70
C GLY A 9 9.47 17.69 7.49
N LEU A 10 9.96 17.22 6.35
CA LEU A 10 9.17 17.17 5.12
C LEU A 10 8.11 16.07 5.21
N PHE A 11 7.11 16.15 4.34
CA PHE A 11 6.07 15.15 4.21
C PHE A 11 5.88 14.76 2.74
N ASP A 12 5.48 13.51 2.52
CA ASP A 12 5.07 13.01 1.21
C ASP A 12 3.63 12.49 1.26
N CYS A 13 2.81 12.88 0.30
CA CYS A 13 1.38 12.58 0.30
C CYS A 13 0.98 11.43 -0.63
N HIS A 14 1.90 10.89 -1.43
CA HIS A 14 1.57 9.85 -2.40
C HIS A 14 2.79 8.95 -2.66
N ILE A 15 2.95 7.91 -1.83
CA ILE A 15 4.04 6.94 -1.99
C ILE A 15 3.53 5.51 -1.93
N HIS A 16 4.40 4.58 -2.37
CA HIS A 16 4.21 3.14 -2.23
C HIS A 16 5.48 2.57 -1.57
N LEU A 17 5.44 2.35 -0.25
CA LEU A 17 6.63 1.98 0.54
C LEU A 17 7.10 0.55 0.31
N MET A 18 6.16 -0.35 0.04
CA MET A 18 6.43 -1.78 -0.14
C MET A 18 6.90 -2.13 -1.55
N GLY A 19 6.63 -1.26 -2.53
CA GLY A 19 7.08 -1.42 -3.91
C GLY A 19 8.47 -0.82 -4.16
N ARG A 20 9.14 -1.26 -5.22
CA ARG A 20 10.36 -0.65 -5.72
C ARG A 20 10.22 -0.28 -7.18
N TYR A 21 10.92 0.78 -7.59
CA TYR A 21 10.92 1.23 -8.98
C TYR A 21 11.45 0.19 -9.97
N GLU A 22 12.35 -0.67 -9.50
CA GLU A 22 12.96 -1.76 -10.29
C GLU A 22 12.07 -2.99 -10.45
N ASP A 23 10.89 -3.00 -9.82
CA ASP A 23 10.01 -4.15 -9.82
C ASP A 23 9.08 -4.12 -11.03
N ASP A 24 9.32 -5.00 -11.99
CA ASP A 24 8.35 -5.30 -13.04
C ASP A 24 7.31 -6.34 -12.57
N GLU A 25 6.21 -6.45 -13.30
CA GLU A 25 5.09 -7.33 -12.98
C GLU A 25 5.50 -8.81 -12.85
N LEU A 26 6.46 -9.25 -13.67
CA LEU A 26 6.99 -10.61 -13.63
C LEU A 26 7.78 -10.85 -12.34
N THR A 27 8.63 -9.89 -11.98
CA THR A 27 9.45 -9.89 -10.76
C THR A 27 8.56 -9.93 -9.52
N LEU A 28 7.49 -9.13 -9.49
CA LEU A 28 6.52 -9.15 -8.39
C LEU A 28 5.78 -10.49 -8.29
N THR A 29 5.44 -11.10 -9.43
CA THR A 29 4.75 -12.41 -9.47
C THR A 29 5.61 -13.55 -8.90
N HIS A 30 6.94 -13.49 -9.08
CA HIS A 30 7.86 -14.54 -8.61
C HIS A 30 8.41 -14.31 -7.20
N ARG A 31 8.19 -13.14 -6.59
CA ARG A 31 8.68 -12.86 -5.24
C ARG A 31 7.84 -13.61 -4.20
N PRO A 32 8.49 -14.27 -3.22
CA PRO A 32 7.77 -14.78 -2.06
C PRO A 32 7.05 -13.66 -1.34
N PHE A 33 5.81 -13.92 -0.93
CA PHE A 33 4.95 -12.96 -0.23
C PHE A 33 5.67 -12.19 0.89
N SER A 34 6.45 -12.88 1.72
CA SER A 34 7.11 -12.26 2.88
C SER A 34 8.26 -11.31 2.50
N TYR A 35 8.78 -11.36 1.27
CA TYR A 35 9.99 -10.63 0.87
C TYR A 35 9.81 -9.11 1.01
N ALA A 36 8.66 -8.57 0.60
CA ALA A 36 8.40 -7.14 0.65
C ALA A 36 8.52 -6.57 2.07
N PHE A 37 8.07 -7.32 3.08
CA PHE A 37 8.19 -6.92 4.50
C PHE A 37 9.64 -6.79 4.97
N TYR A 38 10.55 -7.64 4.47
CA TYR A 38 11.98 -7.56 4.80
C TYR A 38 12.73 -6.53 3.96
N ALA A 39 12.22 -6.22 2.76
CA ALA A 39 12.83 -5.24 1.85
C ALA A 39 12.47 -3.78 2.21
N THR A 40 11.28 -3.55 2.76
CA THR A 40 10.72 -2.22 3.06
C THR A 40 11.46 -1.39 4.11
N PRO A 41 12.09 -1.97 5.15
CA PRO A 41 12.91 -1.21 6.09
C PRO A 41 14.01 -0.38 5.43
N ALA A 42 14.54 -0.83 4.29
CA ALA A 42 15.49 -0.04 3.52
C ALA A 42 14.86 1.22 2.92
N ASN A 43 13.63 1.11 2.41
CA ASN A 43 12.87 2.24 1.86
C ASN A 43 12.53 3.25 2.97
N LEU A 44 12.03 2.79 4.12
CA LEU A 44 11.73 3.64 5.28
C LEU A 44 12.95 4.44 5.75
N ARG A 45 14.12 3.79 5.83
CA ARG A 45 15.38 4.45 6.18
C ARG A 45 15.78 5.51 5.16
N THR A 46 15.65 5.21 3.87
CA THR A 46 15.94 6.17 2.79
C THR A 46 14.99 7.38 2.87
N THR A 47 13.70 7.16 3.08
CA THR A 47 12.71 8.24 3.26
C THR A 47 13.08 9.18 4.41
N LEU A 48 13.48 8.63 5.56
CA LEU A 48 13.97 9.44 6.69
C LEU A 48 15.27 10.18 6.35
N ALA A 49 16.20 9.55 5.64
CA ALA A 49 17.47 10.16 5.24
C ALA A 49 17.29 11.35 4.28
N LEU A 50 16.19 11.37 3.52
CA LEU A 50 15.78 12.50 2.68
C LEU A 50 15.09 13.63 3.47
N GLY A 51 14.92 13.47 4.79
CA GLY A 51 14.26 14.45 5.66
C GLY A 51 12.73 14.36 5.65
N ILE A 52 12.16 13.33 5.04
CA ILE A 52 10.71 13.07 5.06
C ILE A 52 10.37 12.35 6.36
N THR A 53 9.55 12.98 7.19
CA THR A 53 9.21 12.49 8.54
C THR A 53 7.74 12.09 8.69
N THR A 54 6.91 12.39 7.69
CA THR A 54 5.51 11.98 7.62
C THR A 54 5.21 11.53 6.20
N VAL A 55 4.46 10.44 6.03
CA VAL A 55 4.08 9.92 4.72
C VAL A 55 2.62 9.49 4.67
N ARG A 56 2.03 9.58 3.49
CA ARG A 56 0.79 8.89 3.12
C ARG A 56 1.09 7.84 2.06
N ASP A 57 1.07 6.58 2.48
CA ASP A 57 1.13 5.44 1.58
C ASP A 57 -0.22 5.27 0.87
N ALA A 58 -0.21 5.40 -0.46
CA ALA A 58 -1.38 5.38 -1.31
C ALA A 58 -1.88 3.95 -1.62
N GLY A 59 -1.13 2.92 -1.19
CA GLY A 59 -1.48 1.52 -1.35
C GLY A 59 -0.24 0.64 -1.25
N GLY A 60 -0.37 -0.50 -0.57
CA GLY A 60 0.67 -1.51 -0.44
C GLY A 60 1.16 -1.68 0.99
N ALA A 61 1.36 -0.59 1.74
CA ALA A 61 1.71 -0.70 3.16
C ALA A 61 0.53 -1.25 3.97
N ASP A 62 0.74 -2.38 4.63
CA ASP A 62 -0.27 -3.02 5.46
C ASP A 62 -0.35 -2.40 6.87
N LEU A 63 -1.38 -2.78 7.62
CA LEU A 63 -1.55 -2.34 9.00
C LEU A 63 -0.38 -2.80 9.90
N GLY A 64 0.20 -3.97 9.60
CA GLY A 64 1.33 -4.53 10.34
C GLY A 64 2.56 -3.63 10.28
N LEU A 65 2.93 -3.18 9.08
CA LEU A 65 4.06 -2.28 8.87
C LEU A 65 3.87 -0.94 9.61
N LYS A 66 2.68 -0.33 9.49
CA LYS A 66 2.37 0.91 10.23
C LYS A 66 2.54 0.73 11.73
N ARG A 67 2.02 -0.35 12.31
CA ARG A 67 2.17 -0.65 13.73
C ARG A 67 3.62 -0.89 14.12
N ALA A 68 4.38 -1.63 13.31
CA ALA A 68 5.80 -1.88 13.56
C ALA A 68 6.62 -0.57 13.62
N VAL A 69 6.25 0.43 12.83
CA VAL A 69 6.86 1.77 12.90
C VAL A 69 6.39 2.55 14.14
N GLU A 70 5.10 2.51 14.46
CA GLU A 70 4.53 3.18 15.64
C GLU A 70 5.06 2.63 16.96
N ASP A 71 5.24 1.31 17.04
CA ASP A 71 5.78 0.59 18.20
C ASP A 71 7.31 0.67 18.28
N GLY A 72 7.97 1.26 17.27
CA GLY A 72 9.43 1.42 17.22
C GLY A 72 10.21 0.15 16.89
N VAL A 73 9.56 -0.90 16.40
CA VAL A 73 10.20 -2.14 15.93
C VAL A 73 11.07 -1.88 14.69
N ILE A 74 10.60 -1.00 13.79
CA ILE A 74 11.31 -0.59 12.59
C ILE A 74 11.37 0.94 12.56
N PRO A 75 12.54 1.56 12.36
CA PRO A 75 12.63 3.01 12.22
C PRO A 75 11.96 3.46 10.92
N GLY A 76 11.05 4.42 10.99
CA GLY A 76 10.35 4.96 9.82
C GLY A 76 9.68 6.32 10.09
N PRO A 77 9.21 7.00 9.03
CA PRO A 77 8.40 8.22 9.16
C PRO A 77 7.04 7.89 9.79
N ARG A 78 6.31 8.90 10.30
CA ARG A 78 4.91 8.74 10.71
C ARG A 78 4.05 8.39 9.49
N MET A 79 3.22 7.36 9.59
CA MET A 79 2.52 6.80 8.43
C MET A 79 1.00 7.00 8.49
N GLN A 80 0.42 7.53 7.41
CA GLN A 80 -0.97 7.30 7.03
C GLN A 80 -0.99 6.26 5.90
N ILE A 81 -1.89 5.29 5.94
CA ILE A 81 -1.92 4.20 4.95
C ILE A 81 -3.32 4.07 4.35
N ALA A 82 -3.38 3.83 3.04
CA ALA A 82 -4.60 3.44 2.34
C ALA A 82 -4.87 1.93 2.45
N VAL A 83 -3.84 1.15 2.78
CA VAL A 83 -3.83 -0.32 2.78
C VAL A 83 -4.01 -0.87 1.36
N THR A 84 -5.25 -0.93 0.86
CA THR A 84 -5.55 -1.52 -0.44
C THR A 84 -6.24 -0.51 -1.36
N MET A 85 -5.82 -0.45 -2.63
CA MET A 85 -6.32 0.51 -3.60
C MET A 85 -7.65 0.05 -4.22
N LEU A 86 -8.71 0.84 -4.09
CA LEU A 86 -9.98 0.53 -4.75
C LEU A 86 -9.85 0.72 -6.27
N SER A 87 -10.24 -0.29 -7.03
CA SER A 87 -10.27 -0.24 -8.50
C SER A 87 -11.42 -1.04 -9.08
N GLN A 88 -11.85 -0.66 -10.28
CA GLN A 88 -12.83 -1.41 -11.06
C GLN A 88 -12.22 -2.68 -11.65
N THR A 89 -13.06 -3.63 -12.03
CA THR A 89 -12.63 -4.79 -12.82
C THR A 89 -12.00 -4.33 -14.14
N GLY A 90 -10.86 -4.89 -14.52
CA GLY A 90 -10.00 -4.46 -15.61
C GLY A 90 -9.29 -3.13 -15.38
N GLY A 91 -9.36 -2.59 -14.16
CA GLY A 91 -8.72 -1.33 -13.77
C GLY A 91 -7.25 -1.48 -13.40
N HIS A 92 -6.62 -0.36 -13.04
CA HIS A 92 -5.19 -0.30 -12.75
C HIS A 92 -4.74 -1.18 -11.56
N ASN A 93 -5.62 -1.39 -10.57
CA ASN A 93 -5.35 -2.28 -9.44
C ASN A 93 -6.21 -3.56 -9.50
N ASP A 94 -6.66 -3.98 -10.68
CA ASP A 94 -7.24 -5.32 -10.83
C ASP A 94 -6.09 -6.34 -10.84
N PRO A 95 -6.04 -7.29 -9.90
CA PRO A 95 -4.95 -8.25 -9.84
C PRO A 95 -5.06 -9.34 -10.92
N TRP A 96 -6.11 -9.38 -11.73
CA TRP A 96 -6.27 -10.38 -12.80
C TRP A 96 -5.34 -10.14 -13.99
N LEU A 97 -4.49 -11.14 -14.26
CA LEU A 97 -3.62 -11.17 -15.42
C LEU A 97 -4.35 -11.73 -16.65
N PRO A 98 -4.00 -11.31 -17.88
CA PRO A 98 -4.54 -11.89 -19.11
C PRO A 98 -4.31 -13.41 -19.24
N SER A 99 -3.29 -13.94 -18.57
CA SER A 99 -2.97 -15.38 -18.51
C SER A 99 -3.93 -16.19 -17.62
N GLY A 100 -4.85 -15.53 -16.92
CA GLY A 100 -5.74 -16.16 -15.94
C GLY A 100 -5.11 -16.33 -14.55
N GLY A 101 -3.88 -15.84 -14.35
CA GLY A 101 -3.23 -15.76 -13.04
C GLY A 101 -3.67 -14.52 -12.26
N THR A 102 -3.24 -14.45 -10.99
CA THR A 102 -3.48 -13.29 -10.12
C THR A 102 -2.15 -12.77 -9.59
N SER A 103 -1.92 -11.46 -9.62
CA SER A 103 -0.75 -10.87 -8.98
C SER A 103 -0.82 -11.09 -7.46
N VAL A 104 0.21 -11.73 -6.90
CA VAL A 104 0.23 -12.14 -5.48
C VAL A 104 0.20 -10.97 -4.50
N GLU A 105 0.72 -9.82 -4.90
CA GLU A 105 0.86 -8.63 -4.05
C GLU A 105 -0.49 -7.96 -3.75
N TRP A 106 -1.41 -7.95 -4.73
CA TRP A 106 -2.71 -7.29 -4.62
C TRP A 106 -3.87 -8.29 -4.54
N GLY A 107 -3.59 -9.57 -4.82
CA GLY A 107 -4.54 -10.67 -4.95
C GLY A 107 -4.78 -11.50 -3.67
N VAL A 108 -3.96 -11.34 -2.63
CA VAL A 108 -4.04 -12.15 -1.40
C VAL A 108 -4.45 -11.28 -0.21
N GLY A 109 -5.63 -11.56 0.34
CA GLY A 109 -6.13 -10.89 1.53
C GLY A 109 -5.64 -11.59 2.79
N TYR A 110 -5.21 -10.80 3.76
CA TYR A 110 -4.79 -11.27 5.07
C TYR A 110 -5.15 -10.24 6.15
N PRO A 111 -5.15 -10.62 7.45
CA PRO A 111 -5.45 -9.66 8.52
C PRO A 111 -4.50 -8.46 8.47
N GLY A 112 -5.05 -7.25 8.29
CA GLY A 112 -4.28 -6.03 8.11
C GLY A 112 -4.11 -5.56 6.66
N PHE A 113 -4.52 -6.38 5.69
CA PHE A 113 -4.56 -6.07 4.26
C PHE A 113 -5.77 -6.76 3.60
N PRO A 114 -6.97 -6.14 3.65
CA PRO A 114 -8.17 -6.76 3.08
C PRO A 114 -8.08 -6.79 1.55
N MET A 115 -8.68 -7.83 0.96
CA MET A 115 -8.83 -7.88 -0.49
C MET A 115 -9.68 -6.72 -0.98
N VAL A 116 -9.22 -6.07 -2.05
CA VAL A 116 -10.11 -5.22 -2.84
C VAL A 116 -11.01 -6.14 -3.65
N GLY A 117 -12.27 -6.20 -3.25
CA GLY A 117 -13.31 -6.69 -4.14
C GLY A 117 -13.45 -5.68 -5.27
N ALA A 118 -13.17 -6.09 -6.51
CA ALA A 118 -13.45 -5.24 -7.66
C ALA A 118 -14.92 -4.84 -7.59
N THR A 119 -15.21 -3.54 -7.71
CA THR A 119 -16.58 -3.07 -7.91
C THR A 119 -17.06 -3.55 -9.28
N GLY A 120 -17.43 -4.82 -9.37
CA GLY A 120 -17.82 -5.45 -10.64
C GLY A 120 -17.54 -6.96 -10.77
N SER A 121 -16.63 -7.57 -10.00
CA SER A 121 -16.41 -9.03 -10.07
C SER A 121 -16.96 -9.71 -8.83
N THR A 122 -17.93 -10.60 -9.06
CA THR A 122 -18.35 -11.85 -8.37
C THR A 122 -18.04 -12.15 -6.89
N ALA A 123 -17.20 -11.42 -6.17
CA ALA A 123 -16.98 -11.55 -4.72
C ALA A 123 -18.11 -10.91 -3.88
N PHE A 124 -18.90 -10.01 -4.45
CA PHE A 124 -20.16 -9.58 -3.86
C PHE A 124 -21.27 -10.53 -4.32
N GLY A 125 -21.63 -11.49 -3.47
CA GLY A 125 -22.82 -12.30 -3.69
C GLY A 125 -24.06 -11.42 -3.93
N PRO A 126 -25.10 -11.92 -4.63
CA PRO A 126 -26.20 -11.14 -5.22
C PRO A 126 -27.10 -10.36 -4.23
N ARG A 127 -26.77 -10.33 -2.94
CA ARG A 127 -27.59 -9.71 -1.87
C ARG A 127 -27.19 -8.29 -1.49
N CYS A 128 -26.00 -7.81 -1.85
CA CYS A 128 -25.50 -6.53 -1.30
C CYS A 128 -25.53 -5.35 -2.31
N ALA A 129 -26.11 -5.55 -3.49
CA ALA A 129 -26.30 -4.49 -4.50
C ALA A 129 -27.53 -3.57 -4.27
N ARG A 130 -28.19 -3.60 -3.09
CA ARG A 130 -29.49 -2.90 -2.91
C ARG A 130 -29.61 -1.89 -1.76
N SER A 131 -28.55 -1.48 -1.05
CA SER A 131 -28.73 -0.63 0.14
C SER A 131 -28.14 0.78 0.13
N SER A 132 -27.58 1.30 -0.97
CA SER A 132 -27.04 2.68 -0.96
C SER A 132 -27.62 3.57 -2.06
N ALA A 133 -28.91 3.88 -1.93
CA ALA A 133 -29.51 5.05 -2.54
C ALA A 133 -30.33 5.80 -1.48
N ARG A 134 -29.64 6.64 -0.71
CA ARG A 134 -30.21 7.85 -0.06
C ARG A 134 -29.07 8.71 0.46
N VAL A 135 -28.56 9.58 -0.41
CA VAL A 135 -27.90 10.81 0.02
C VAL A 135 -29.01 11.76 0.45
N ARG A 136 -29.05 12.14 1.73
CA ARG A 136 -29.80 13.33 2.16
C ARG A 136 -28.85 14.51 2.07
N THR A 137 -29.23 15.47 1.25
CA THR A 137 -28.81 16.89 1.30
C THR A 137 -29.16 17.50 2.65
#